data_AF-A0A959DQY7-F1
#
_entry.id   AF-A0A959DQY7-F1
#
_cell.length_a   1.000
_cell.length_b   1.000
_cell.length_c   1.000
_cell.angle_alpha   90.00
_cell.angle_beta   90.00
_cell.angle_gamma   90.00
#
_symmetry.space_group_name_H-M   'P 1'
#
loop_
_entity.id
_entity.type
_entity.pdbx_description
1 polymer ?
#
loop_
_entity_poly.entity_id
_entity_poly.type
_entity_poly.pdbx_seq_one_letter_code
_entity_poly.pdbx_strand_id
1 'polypeptide(L)'
;MGKIEQFNYDNGIVRNFAVATAVWGLVGMLVGVLIAFQIFTPGLNMGPELTFGRLRPLHTNAAIFAFVGNGIFMGVYYSLQRLLKTRMFSDMLSKIHFWGWQLIIVSAALTLPFGITSAKEYAELE
;
A
#
# COMPACT_ATOMS: atom_id res chain seq x y z
N MET A 1 31.71 -22.47 -28.29
CA MET A 1 30.90 -21.23 -28.19
C MET A 1 30.38 -21.17 -26.76
N GLY A 2 30.93 -20.30 -25.90
CA GLY A 2 30.49 -20.18 -24.50
C GLY A 2 29.08 -19.60 -24.44
N LYS A 3 28.21 -20.15 -23.58
CA LYS A 3 26.90 -19.56 -23.29
C LYS A 3 27.13 -18.13 -22.79
N ILE A 4 26.64 -17.14 -23.54
CA ILE A 4 26.61 -15.75 -23.10
C ILE A 4 25.60 -15.70 -21.95
N GLU A 5 26.04 -15.39 -20.73
CA GLU A 5 25.12 -15.20 -19.61
C GLU A 5 24.23 -13.99 -19.89
N GLN A 6 22.93 -14.23 -20.11
CA GLN A 6 21.95 -13.18 -20.26
C GLN A 6 21.56 -12.66 -18.88
N PHE A 7 22.04 -11.46 -18.56
CA PHE A 7 21.68 -10.78 -17.34
C PHE A 7 20.28 -10.15 -17.47
N ASN A 8 19.33 -10.63 -16.66
CA ASN A 8 17.94 -10.18 -16.67
C ASN A 8 17.52 -9.62 -15.30
N TYR A 9 17.03 -8.38 -15.31
CA TYR A 9 16.41 -7.75 -14.13
C TYR A 9 15.08 -8.39 -13.77
N ASP A 10 14.76 -8.43 -12.47
CA ASP A 10 13.43 -8.79 -12.01
C ASP A 10 12.48 -7.60 -12.13
N ASN A 11 11.72 -7.55 -13.22
CA ASN A 11 10.63 -6.60 -13.42
C ASN A 11 9.28 -7.14 -12.95
N GLY A 12 9.19 -8.42 -12.55
CA GLY A 12 7.96 -9.03 -12.08
C GLY A 12 7.52 -8.40 -10.77
N ILE A 13 8.44 -8.30 -9.81
CA ILE A 13 8.13 -7.66 -8.52
C ILE A 13 7.80 -6.18 -8.66
N VAL A 14 8.51 -5.46 -9.54
CA VAL A 14 8.24 -4.05 -9.84
C VAL A 14 6.83 -3.87 -10.38
N ARG A 15 6.41 -4.72 -11.32
CA ARG A 15 5.06 -4.69 -11.89
C ARG A 15 4.00 -4.95 -10.83
N ASN A 16 4.24 -5.89 -9.91
CA ASN A 16 3.31 -6.17 -8.82
C ASN A 16 3.11 -4.95 -7.92
N PHE A 17 4.20 -4.29 -7.51
CA PHE A 17 4.13 -3.04 -6.73
C PHE A 17 3.49 -1.90 -7.53
N ALA A 18 3.72 -1.81 -8.84
CA ALA A 18 3.08 -0.80 -9.69
C ALA A 18 1.55 -0.98 -9.75
N VAL A 19 1.09 -2.21 -9.93
CA VAL A 19 -0.35 -2.54 -9.91
C VAL A 19 -0.94 -2.27 -8.53
N ALA A 20 -0.28 -2.70 -7.46
CA ALA A 20 -0.73 -2.45 -6.09
C ALA A 20 -0.81 -0.94 -5.80
N THR A 21 0.17 -0.15 -6.26
CA THR A 21 0.15 1.32 -6.15
C THR A 21 -1.09 1.90 -6.80
N ALA A 22 -1.41 1.51 -8.04
CA ALA A 22 -2.59 2.02 -8.74
C ALA A 22 -3.90 1.63 -8.03
N VAL A 23 -4.00 0.37 -7.58
CA VAL A 23 -5.19 -0.15 -6.88
C VAL A 23 -5.41 0.56 -5.55
N TRP A 24 -4.38 0.65 -4.71
CA TRP A 24 -4.50 1.30 -3.41
C TRP A 24 -4.62 2.82 -3.51
N GLY A 25 -4.03 3.43 -4.56
CA GLY A 25 -4.26 4.83 -4.90
C GLY A 25 -5.73 5.10 -5.17
N LEU A 26 -6.38 4.26 -5.99
CA LEU A 26 -7.81 4.37 -6.24
C LEU A 26 -8.63 4.20 -4.96
N VAL A 27 -8.37 3.15 -4.18
CA VAL A 27 -9.10 2.87 -2.94
C VAL A 27 -8.94 4.00 -1.92
N GLY A 28 -7.70 4.44 -1.66
CA GLY A 28 -7.40 5.50 -0.71
C GLY A 28 -8.09 6.82 -1.09
N MET A 29 -8.06 7.19 -2.38
CA MET A 29 -8.72 8.41 -2.85
C MET A 29 -10.25 8.32 -2.79
N LEU A 30 -10.85 7.15 -3.09
CA LEU A 30 -12.29 6.94 -2.97
C LEU A 30 -12.77 7.08 -1.52
N VAL A 31 -12.04 6.50 -0.55
CA VAL A 31 -12.34 6.70 0.88
C VAL A 31 -12.18 8.17 1.26
N GLY A 32 -11.17 8.87 0.71
CA GLY A 32 -10.97 10.31 0.88
C GLY A 32 -12.17 11.14 0.43
N VAL A 33 -12.70 10.82 -0.75
CA VAL A 33 -13.92 11.47 -1.29
C VAL A 33 -15.13 11.17 -0.41
N LEU A 34 -15.29 9.91 0.04
CA LEU A 34 -16.38 9.52 0.95
C LEU A 34 -16.34 10.33 2.25
N ILE A 35 -15.20 10.39 2.93
CA ILE A 35 -15.07 11.13 4.20
C ILE A 35 -15.25 12.64 4.02
N ALA A 36 -14.88 13.19 2.85
CA ALA A 36 -15.14 14.60 2.53
C ALA A 36 -16.65 14.88 2.47
N PHE A 37 -17.44 13.99 1.85
CA PHE A 37 -18.90 14.09 1.86
C PHE A 37 -19.50 13.88 3.25
N GLN A 38 -18.92 13.00 4.08
CA GLN A 38 -19.40 12.77 5.45
C GLN A 38 -19.26 13.99 6.37
N ILE A 39 -18.25 14.84 6.13
CA ILE A 39 -18.11 16.12 6.84
C ILE A 39 -19.21 17.11 6.40
N PHE A 40 -19.53 17.15 5.11
CA PHE A 40 -20.53 18.08 4.57
C PHE A 40 -21.97 17.66 4.87
N THR A 41 -22.27 16.36 4.78
CA THR A 41 -23.60 15.79 5.01
C THR A 41 -23.51 14.70 6.08
N PRO A 42 -23.78 15.01 7.36
CA PRO A 42 -23.67 14.05 8.46
C PRO A 42 -24.52 12.79 8.29
N GLY A 43 -25.61 12.85 7.52
CA GLY A 43 -26.47 11.69 7.20
C GLY A 43 -25.76 10.58 6.40
N LEU A 44 -24.56 10.82 5.86
CA LEU A 44 -23.74 9.81 5.18
C LEU A 44 -22.88 8.97 6.13
N ASN A 45 -22.96 9.20 7.44
CA ASN A 45 -22.35 8.32 8.45
C ASN A 45 -23.27 7.11 8.68
N MET A 46 -22.97 5.99 8.00
CA MET A 46 -23.83 4.80 7.97
C MET A 46 -23.34 3.72 8.95
N GLY A 47 -23.80 3.77 10.20
CA GLY A 47 -23.40 2.80 11.23
C GLY A 47 -21.99 3.05 11.80
N PRO A 48 -21.58 2.32 12.86
CA PRO A 48 -20.37 2.61 13.62
C PRO A 48 -19.08 2.44 12.81
N GLU A 49 -19.01 1.49 11.88
CA GLU A 49 -17.82 1.20 11.08
C GLU A 49 -17.57 2.23 9.98
N LEU A 50 -18.63 2.82 9.42
CA LEU A 50 -18.55 3.80 8.33
C LEU A 50 -18.72 5.24 8.81
N THR A 51 -18.33 5.53 10.05
CA THR A 51 -18.29 6.90 10.55
C THR A 51 -17.02 7.62 10.12
N PHE A 52 -17.09 8.94 9.98
CA PHE A 52 -15.94 9.79 9.67
C PHE A 52 -14.75 9.50 10.61
N GLY A 53 -15.01 9.34 11.91
CA GLY A 53 -13.96 9.10 12.92
C GLY A 53 -13.14 7.83 12.67
N ARG A 54 -13.75 6.77 12.12
CA ARG A 54 -13.08 5.50 11.82
C ARG A 54 -12.55 5.41 10.39
N LEU A 55 -13.24 6.04 9.44
CA LEU A 55 -12.80 6.05 8.04
C LEU A 55 -11.65 7.05 7.79
N ARG A 56 -11.51 8.08 8.61
CA ARG A 56 -10.38 9.02 8.53
C ARG A 56 -9.02 8.33 8.69
N PRO A 57 -8.74 7.56 9.76
CA PRO A 57 -7.48 6.84 9.88
C PRO A 57 -7.32 5.76 8.81
N LEU A 58 -8.41 5.16 8.32
CA LEU A 58 -8.35 4.26 7.17
C LEU A 58 -7.86 4.98 5.91
N HIS A 59 -8.42 6.16 5.60
CA HIS A 59 -7.99 6.97 4.45
C HIS A 59 -6.52 7.35 4.53
N THR A 60 -6.06 7.86 5.69
CA THR A 60 -4.65 8.27 5.86
C THR A 60 -3.70 7.09 5.66
N ASN A 61 -3.99 5.94 6.27
CA ASN A 61 -3.17 4.73 6.13
C ASN A 61 -3.19 4.19 4.69
N ALA A 62 -4.35 4.19 4.03
CA ALA A 62 -4.47 3.77 2.63
C ALA A 62 -3.73 4.73 1.68
N ALA A 63 -3.81 6.05 1.89
CA ALA A 63 -3.12 7.02 1.05
C ALA A 63 -1.59 6.99 1.24
N ILE A 64 -1.11 6.85 2.48
CA ILE A 64 0.32 6.93 2.78
C ILE A 64 0.99 5.57 2.65
N PHE A 65 0.56 4.57 3.42
CA PHE A 65 1.27 3.29 3.46
C PHE A 65 0.88 2.37 2.32
N ALA A 66 -0.39 2.37 1.92
CA ALA A 66 -0.83 1.53 0.80
C ALA A 66 -0.47 2.16 -0.56
N PHE A 67 -0.87 3.40 -0.83
CA PHE A 67 -0.56 4.03 -2.11
C PHE A 67 0.92 4.46 -2.20
N VAL A 68 1.35 5.44 -1.42
CA VAL A 68 2.72 5.96 -1.51
C VAL A 68 3.76 4.89 -1.13
N GLY A 69 3.50 4.07 -0.11
CA GLY A 69 4.40 2.99 0.29
C GLY A 69 4.65 1.97 -0.83
N ASN A 70 3.61 1.49 -1.52
CA ASN A 70 3.80 0.62 -2.68
C ASN A 70 4.55 1.33 -3.82
N GLY A 71 4.32 2.64 -4.01
CA GLY A 71 5.03 3.44 -5.00
C GLY A 71 6.53 3.56 -4.72
N ILE A 72 6.90 3.75 -3.44
CA ILE A 72 8.30 3.75 -3.00
C ILE A 72 8.93 2.38 -3.26
N PHE A 73 8.27 1.28 -2.88
CA PHE A 73 8.80 -0.07 -3.15
C PHE A 73 8.99 -0.31 -4.65
N MET A 74 8.01 0.02 -5.48
CA MET A 74 8.14 -0.04 -6.94
C MET A 74 9.40 0.72 -7.41
N GLY A 75 9.57 1.96 -6.95
CA GLY A 75 10.71 2.81 -7.31
C GLY A 75 12.04 2.21 -6.87
N VAL A 76 12.15 1.72 -5.63
CA VAL A 76 13.37 1.11 -5.08
C VAL A 76 13.74 -0.18 -5.83
N TYR A 77 12.78 -1.10 -5.98
CA TYR A 77 13.00 -2.37 -6.70
C TYR A 77 13.37 -2.13 -8.18
N TYR A 78 12.86 -1.08 -8.80
CA TYR A 78 13.21 -0.73 -10.18
C TYR A 78 14.58 -0.06 -10.30
N SER A 79 14.85 0.94 -9.46
CA SER A 79 16.02 1.82 -9.55
C SER A 79 17.30 1.14 -9.09
N LEU A 80 17.30 0.45 -7.94
CA LEU A 80 18.51 -0.17 -7.39
C LEU A 80 19.12 -1.17 -8.38
N GLN A 81 18.26 -1.97 -9.01
CA GLN A 81 18.72 -2.96 -9.99
C GLN A 81 19.48 -2.28 -11.15
N ARG A 82 18.98 -1.15 -11.64
CA ARG A 82 19.55 -0.44 -12.81
C ARG A 82 20.76 0.41 -12.45
N LEU A 83 20.74 1.05 -11.28
CA LEU A 83 21.84 1.89 -10.79
C LEU A 83 23.08 1.04 -10.48
N LEU A 84 22.89 -0.08 -9.79
CA LEU A 84 23.96 -0.99 -9.41
C LEU A 84 24.28 -2.02 -10.48
N LYS A 85 23.49 -2.07 -11.56
CA LYS A 85 23.58 -3.05 -12.66
C LYS A 85 23.62 -4.50 -12.16
N THR A 86 22.86 -4.78 -11.10
CA THR A 86 22.77 -6.10 -10.46
C THR A 86 21.32 -6.46 -10.14
N ARG A 87 20.98 -7.75 -10.11
CA ARG A 87 19.64 -8.22 -9.73
C ARG A 87 19.49 -8.09 -8.22
N MET A 88 18.25 -7.96 -7.74
CA MET A 88 17.96 -8.05 -6.31
C MET A 88 18.49 -9.37 -5.74
N PHE A 89 19.00 -9.30 -4.51
CA PHE A 89 19.69 -10.42 -3.86
C PHE A 89 18.88 -11.71 -3.78
N SER A 90 17.57 -11.62 -3.52
CA SER A 90 16.70 -12.79 -3.38
C SER A 90 15.29 -12.52 -3.90
N ASP A 91 14.85 -13.34 -4.85
CA ASP A 91 13.48 -13.34 -5.38
C ASP A 91 12.47 -13.76 -4.30
N MET A 92 12.85 -14.70 -3.42
CA MET A 92 11.99 -15.15 -2.31
C MET A 92 11.76 -14.01 -1.32
N LEU A 93 12.83 -13.30 -0.94
CA LEU A 93 12.72 -12.18 -0.02
C LEU A 93 11.88 -11.05 -0.62
N SER A 94 12.03 -10.80 -1.92
CA SER A 94 11.23 -9.81 -2.65
C SER A 94 9.74 -10.15 -2.62
N LYS A 95 9.37 -11.43 -2.78
CA LYS A 95 7.97 -11.90 -2.66
C LYS A 95 7.43 -11.80 -1.24
N ILE A 96 8.24 -12.17 -0.24
CA ILE A 96 7.87 -12.03 1.18
C ILE A 96 7.59 -10.55 1.51
N HIS A 97 8.43 -9.64 1.01
CA HIS A 97 8.24 -8.21 1.20
C HIS A 97 6.94 -7.71 0.58
N PHE A 98 6.67 -8.10 -0.67
CA PHE A 98 5.43 -7.71 -1.35
C PHE A 98 4.19 -8.23 -0.63
N TRP A 99 4.11 -9.53 -0.38
CA TRP A 99 2.93 -10.13 0.27
C TRP A 99 2.79 -9.71 1.72
N GLY A 100 3.91 -9.58 2.46
CA GLY A 100 3.91 -9.04 3.81
C GLY A 100 3.34 -7.62 3.86
N TRP A 101 3.74 -6.76 2.93
CA TRP A 101 3.19 -5.41 2.83
C TRP A 101 1.69 -5.41 2.50
N GLN A 102 1.26 -6.25 1.54
CA GLN A 102 -0.18 -6.36 1.22
C GLN A 102 -0.98 -6.87 2.41
N LEU A 103 -0.45 -7.81 3.19
CA LEU A 103 -1.11 -8.32 4.40
C LEU A 103 -1.28 -7.23 5.45
N ILE A 104 -0.26 -6.39 5.69
CA ILE A 104 -0.37 -5.26 6.62
C ILE A 104 -1.46 -4.28 6.17
N ILE A 105 -1.53 -3.96 4.89
CA ILE A 105 -2.56 -3.06 4.34
C ILE A 105 -3.96 -3.65 4.51
N VAL A 106 -4.13 -4.95 4.19
CA VAL A 106 -5.43 -5.62 4.35
C VAL A 106 -5.83 -5.69 5.82
N SER A 107 -4.88 -5.94 6.73
CA SER A 107 -5.13 -5.88 8.17
C SER A 107 -5.61 -4.49 8.58
N ALA A 108 -4.97 -3.41 8.10
CA ALA A 108 -5.42 -2.03 8.34
C ALA A 108 -6.86 -1.77 7.86
N ALA A 109 -7.19 -2.30 6.68
CA ALA A 109 -8.52 -2.16 6.10
C ALA A 109 -9.60 -2.86 6.91
N LEU A 110 -9.24 -3.90 7.67
CA LEU A 110 -10.15 -4.60 8.55
C LEU A 110 -10.19 -3.96 9.95
N THR A 111 -9.04 -3.71 10.58
CA THR A 111 -8.97 -3.31 11.99
C THR A 111 -9.46 -1.88 12.24
N LEU A 112 -9.13 -0.93 11.35
CA LEU A 112 -9.43 0.48 11.56
C LEU A 112 -10.95 0.78 11.54
N PRO A 113 -11.75 0.23 10.60
CA PRO A 113 -13.22 0.35 10.67
C PRO A 113 -13.85 -0.32 11.89
N PHE A 114 -13.24 -1.38 12.43
CA PHE A 114 -13.69 -2.00 13.68
C PHE A 114 -13.29 -1.21 14.93
N GLY A 115 -12.50 -0.13 14.78
CA GLY A 115 -12.13 0.76 15.88
C GLY A 115 -10.94 0.26 16.72
N ILE A 116 -10.21 -0.75 16.23
CA ILE A 116 -8.96 -1.20 16.85
C ILE A 116 -7.87 -0.22 16.41
N THR A 117 -7.58 0.77 17.27
CA THR A 117 -6.58 1.80 16.97
C THR A 117 -5.86 2.33 18.20
N SER A 118 -4.56 2.57 18.04
CA SER A 118 -3.72 3.25 19.05
C SER A 118 -4.01 4.76 19.20
N ALA A 119 -4.89 5.34 18.39
CA ALA A 119 -5.25 6.76 18.34
C ALA A 119 -4.08 7.74 18.08
N LYS A 120 -2.90 7.23 17.73
CA LYS A 120 -1.72 8.02 17.31
C LYS A 120 -1.73 8.18 15.80
N GLU A 121 -1.72 9.41 15.32
CA GLU A 121 -1.74 9.69 13.88
C GLU A 121 -0.54 9.04 13.17
N TYR A 122 -0.80 8.37 12.04
CA TYR A 122 0.16 7.59 11.25
C TYR A 122 0.77 6.38 11.96
N ALA A 123 0.27 6.05 13.15
CA ALA A 123 0.62 4.86 13.94
C ALA A 123 -0.65 4.25 14.53
N GLU A 124 -1.74 4.27 13.76
CA GLU A 124 -3.07 3.84 14.21
C GLU A 124 -3.18 2.31 14.31
N LEU A 125 -2.41 1.58 13.51
CA LEU A 125 -2.33 0.13 13.49
C LEU A 125 -1.66 -0.43 14.76
N GLU A 126 -2.24 -1.50 15.31
CA GLU A 126 -1.65 -2.32 16.40
C GLU A 126 -0.82 -3.49 15.88
#